data_AF-A0A3D5RTH9-F1
#
_entry.id   AF-A0A3D5RTH9-F1
#
_cell.length_a   1.000
_cell.length_b   1.000
_cell.length_c   1.000
_cell.angle_alpha   90.00
_cell.angle_beta   90.00
_cell.angle_gamma   90.00
#
_symmetry.space_group_name_H-M   'P 1'
#
loop_
_entity.id
_entity.type
_entity.pdbx_description
1 polymer ?
#
loop_
_entity_poly.entity_id
_entity_poly.type
_entity_poly.pdbx_seq_one_letter_code
_entity_poly.pdbx_strand_id
1 'polypeptide(L)'
;MQTRTLVISLLLFCLVVFAGAFVIYDRSQGTNEPAVVEKTPLVRDYSPVIGPEDAPVTIVEFFDPSCEGCRAMNPYVKQIQAAYPDNVRLVLRYVLFHKGSEEAVR
;
A
#
# COMPACT_ATOMS: atom_id res chain seq x y z
N MET A 1 -14.50 -52.37 -30.71
CA MET A 1 -13.90 -51.08 -31.09
C MET A 1 -14.69 -49.88 -30.59
N GLN A 2 -16.04 -49.95 -30.58
CA GLN A 2 -16.95 -48.88 -30.18
C GLN A 2 -16.84 -48.41 -28.71
N THR A 3 -16.54 -49.31 -27.77
CA THR A 3 -16.34 -48.97 -26.35
C THR A 3 -15.03 -48.24 -26.08
N ARG A 4 -13.95 -48.59 -26.79
CA ARG A 4 -12.66 -47.90 -26.68
C ARG A 4 -12.74 -46.47 -27.22
N THR A 5 -13.44 -46.26 -28.33
CA THR A 5 -13.68 -44.91 -28.88
C THR A 5 -14.54 -44.05 -27.96
N LEU A 6 -15.58 -44.63 -27.31
CA LEU A 6 -16.42 -43.91 -26.33
C LEU A 6 -15.63 -43.48 -25.09
N VAL A 7 -14.78 -44.35 -24.55
CA VAL A 7 -13.94 -44.03 -23.37
C VAL A 7 -12.93 -42.94 -23.71
N ILE A 8 -12.29 -43.01 -24.88
CA ILE A 8 -11.33 -41.97 -25.32
C ILE A 8 -12.04 -40.62 -25.51
N SER A 9 -13.23 -40.60 -26.12
CA SER A 9 -14.00 -39.35 -26.27
C SER A 9 -14.42 -38.75 -24.93
N LEU A 10 -14.80 -39.58 -23.96
CA LEU A 10 -15.20 -39.11 -22.63
C LEU A 10 -14.01 -38.51 -21.87
N LEU A 11 -12.84 -39.17 -21.93
CA LEU A 11 -11.62 -38.66 -21.30
C LEU A 11 -11.18 -37.33 -21.91
N LEU A 12 -11.21 -37.20 -23.24
CA LEU A 12 -10.92 -35.95 -23.94
C LEU A 12 -11.89 -34.84 -23.52
N PHE A 13 -13.19 -35.15 -23.44
CA PHE A 13 -14.20 -34.19 -23.01
C PHE A 13 -13.94 -33.70 -21.56
N CYS A 14 -13.69 -34.62 -20.63
CA CYS A 14 -13.37 -34.26 -19.24
C CYS A 14 -12.11 -33.39 -19.14
N LEU A 15 -11.09 -33.67 -19.95
CA LEU A 15 -9.84 -32.92 -19.94
C LEU A 15 -10.04 -31.47 -20.45
N VAL A 16 -10.84 -31.30 -21.51
CA VAL A 16 -11.21 -29.97 -22.03
C VAL A 16 -12.03 -29.18 -21.02
N VAL A 17 -13.02 -29.80 -20.38
CA VAL A 17 -13.84 -29.15 -19.33
C VAL A 17 -12.97 -28.73 -18.15
N PHE A 18 -12.05 -29.60 -17.70
CA PHE A 18 -11.14 -29.30 -16.60
C PHE A 18 -10.20 -28.13 -16.93
N ALA A 19 -9.60 -28.12 -18.13
CA ALA A 19 -8.75 -27.03 -18.58
C ALA A 19 -9.51 -25.70 -18.67
N GLY A 20 -10.73 -25.71 -19.20
CA GLY A 20 -11.61 -24.54 -19.25
C GLY A 20 -11.94 -24.00 -17.85
N ALA A 21 -12.31 -24.89 -16.93
CA ALA A 21 -12.61 -24.53 -15.54
C ALA A 21 -11.37 -23.96 -14.82
N PHE A 22 -10.19 -24.54 -15.04
CA PHE A 22 -8.94 -24.05 -14.46
C PHE A 22 -8.60 -22.64 -14.94
N VAL A 23 -8.74 -22.35 -16.23
CA VAL A 23 -8.51 -21.00 -16.79
C VAL A 23 -9.50 -19.98 -16.21
N ILE A 24 -10.76 -20.36 -16.02
CA ILE A 24 -11.77 -19.46 -15.42
C ILE A 24 -11.48 -19.21 -13.94
N TYR A 25 -11.09 -20.26 -13.20
CA TYR A 25 -10.78 -20.18 -11.78
C TYR A 25 -9.56 -19.29 -11.51
N ASP A 26 -8.48 -19.46 -12.29
CA ASP A 26 -7.27 -18.64 -12.18
C ASP A 26 -7.57 -17.15 -12.47
N ARG A 27 -8.37 -16.88 -13.51
CA ARG A 27 -8.82 -15.51 -13.82
C ARG A 27 -9.68 -14.90 -12.71
N SER A 28 -10.49 -15.68 -11.99
CA SER A 28 -11.31 -15.15 -10.89
C SER A 28 -10.50 -14.75 -9.66
N GLN A 29 -9.36 -15.40 -9.42
CA GLN A 29 -8.47 -15.07 -8.30
C GLN A 29 -7.55 -13.86 -8.61
N GLY A 30 -7.49 -13.42 -9.88
CA GLY A 30 -6.59 -12.36 -10.34
C GLY A 30 -7.06 -10.91 -10.14
N THR A 31 -8.23 -10.67 -9.52
CA THR A 31 -8.72 -9.31 -9.27
C THR A 31 -8.54 -8.92 -7.80
N ASN A 32 -7.28 -8.76 -7.40
CA ASN A 32 -6.97 -7.75 -6.39
C ASN A 32 -7.17 -6.40 -7.07
N GLU A 33 -8.44 -5.99 -7.28
CA GLU A 33 -8.68 -4.58 -7.56
C GLU A 33 -8.10 -3.80 -6.38
N PRO A 34 -7.11 -2.91 -6.59
CA PRO A 34 -6.65 -2.06 -5.52
C PRO A 34 -7.88 -1.29 -5.05
N ALA A 35 -8.18 -1.39 -3.76
CA ALA A 35 -9.25 -0.59 -3.16
C ALA A 35 -9.16 0.83 -3.72
N VAL A 36 -10.25 1.33 -4.29
CA VAL A 36 -10.34 2.72 -4.75
C VAL A 36 -10.35 3.58 -3.49
N VAL A 37 -9.15 3.82 -2.96
CA VAL A 37 -8.92 4.82 -1.93
C VAL A 37 -9.19 6.15 -2.61
N GLU A 38 -10.32 6.77 -2.27
CA GLU A 38 -10.59 8.15 -2.63
C GLU A 38 -9.35 8.96 -2.23
N LYS A 39 -8.61 9.43 -3.25
CA LYS A 39 -7.28 10.04 -3.07
C LYS A 39 -7.44 11.40 -2.40
N THR A 40 -7.73 11.40 -1.12
CA THR A 40 -7.52 12.59 -0.30
C THR A 40 -6.03 12.92 -0.40
N PRO A 41 -5.65 14.14 -0.80
CA PRO A 41 -4.24 14.51 -0.86
C PRO A 41 -3.64 14.37 0.54
N LEU A 42 -2.85 13.31 0.75
CA LEU A 42 -2.14 13.07 2.01
C LEU A 42 -1.05 14.12 2.24
N VAL A 43 -0.66 14.83 1.18
CA VAL A 43 0.27 15.97 1.19
C VAL A 43 -0.53 17.25 0.91
N ARG A 44 -0.28 18.31 1.69
CA ARG A 44 -0.81 19.66 1.43
C ARG A 44 0.34 20.60 1.12
N ASP A 45 0.05 21.67 0.38
CA ASP A 45 1.07 22.64 -0.05
C ASP A 45 1.81 23.31 1.12
N TYR A 46 1.15 23.43 2.27
CA TYR A 46 1.73 24.02 3.48
C TYR A 46 2.37 23.00 4.43
N SER A 47 2.38 21.70 4.10
CA SER A 47 3.00 20.69 4.95
C SER A 47 4.52 20.86 4.96
N PRO A 48 5.18 20.85 6.14
CA PRO A 48 6.64 20.76 6.19
C PRO A 48 7.14 19.48 5.53
N VAL A 49 8.19 19.60 4.72
CA VAL A 49 8.81 18.50 3.99
C VAL A 49 10.29 18.42 4.34
N ILE A 50 10.79 17.20 4.56
CA ILE A 50 12.19 16.92 4.85
C ILE A 50 12.67 15.82 3.89
N GLY A 51 13.76 16.07 3.16
CA GLY A 51 14.31 15.18 2.14
C GLY A 51 13.99 15.64 0.71
N PRO A 52 14.45 14.89 -0.32
CA PRO A 52 14.29 15.27 -1.72
C PRO A 52 12.82 15.30 -2.15
N GLU A 53 12.45 16.24 -3.02
CA GLU A 53 11.09 16.36 -3.54
C GLU A 53 10.70 15.16 -4.41
N ASP A 54 11.67 14.65 -5.18
CA ASP A 54 11.57 13.54 -6.13
C ASP A 54 11.90 12.17 -5.53
N ALA A 55 12.02 12.09 -4.20
CA ALA A 55 12.29 10.83 -3.51
C ALA A 55 11.24 9.75 -3.88
N PRO A 56 11.66 8.53 -4.26
CA PRO A 56 10.77 7.46 -4.67
C PRO A 56 9.82 6.99 -3.56
N VAL A 57 10.13 7.26 -2.29
CA VAL A 57 9.29 6.91 -1.13
C VAL A 57 8.93 8.18 -0.36
N THR A 58 7.64 8.36 -0.10
CA THR A 58 7.12 9.43 0.78
C THR A 58 6.48 8.84 2.03
N ILE A 59 7.01 9.19 3.20
CA ILE A 59 6.38 8.95 4.50
C ILE A 59 5.52 10.17 4.83
N VAL A 60 4.22 9.98 5.02
CA VAL A 60 3.32 11.03 5.51
C VAL A 60 3.02 10.74 6.99
N GLU A 61 3.53 11.58 7.88
CA GLU A 61 3.34 11.44 9.33
C GLU A 61 2.31 12.46 9.83
N PHE A 62 1.21 11.96 10.41
CA PHE A 62 0.29 12.78 11.18
C PHE A 62 0.91 13.02 12.55
N PHE A 63 1.39 14.24 12.77
CA PHE A 63 2.27 14.58 13.87
C PHE A 63 1.62 15.58 14.82
N ASP A 64 1.73 15.29 16.11
CA ASP A 64 1.36 16.19 17.19
C ASP A 64 2.60 16.43 18.08
N PRO A 65 3.09 17.68 18.23
CA PRO A 65 4.26 17.99 19.06
C PRO A 65 4.17 17.53 20.51
N SER A 66 2.97 17.50 21.08
CA SER A 66 2.76 17.11 22.49
C SER A 66 2.38 15.64 22.65
N CYS A 67 2.36 14.84 21.57
CA CYS A 67 2.04 13.42 21.64
C CYS A 67 3.26 12.56 22.04
N GLU A 68 3.13 11.81 23.13
CA GLU A 68 4.17 10.92 23.62
C GLU A 68 4.44 9.75 22.66
N GLY A 69 3.41 9.30 21.94
CA GLY A 69 3.54 8.28 20.90
C GLY A 69 4.36 8.77 19.71
N CYS A 70 4.11 9.99 19.25
CA CYS A 70 4.92 10.64 18.20
C CYS A 70 6.38 10.78 18.67
N ARG A 71 6.61 11.20 19.92
CA ARG A 71 7.96 11.27 20.51
C ARG A 71 8.65 9.91 20.52
N ALA A 72 7.95 8.83 20.89
CA ALA A 72 8.51 7.49 20.91
C ALA A 72 8.83 6.96 19.50
N MET A 73 8.08 7.39 18.48
CA MET A 73 8.27 6.96 17.09
C MET A 73 9.37 7.75 16.35
N ASN A 74 9.59 9.02 16.73
CA ASN A 74 10.56 9.92 16.07
C ASN A 74 11.95 9.29 15.84
N PRO A 75 12.59 8.58 16.79
CA PRO A 75 13.90 7.98 16.55
C PRO A 75 13.92 6.99 15.37
N TYR A 76 12.85 6.21 15.19
CA TYR A 76 12.75 5.23 14.11
C TYR A 76 12.52 5.90 12.75
N VAL A 77 11.69 6.95 12.71
CA VAL A 77 11.52 7.76 11.49
C VAL A 77 12.86 8.38 11.08
N LYS A 78 13.62 8.92 12.04
CA LYS A 78 14.96 9.46 11.79
C LYS A 78 15.96 8.42 11.33
N GLN A 79 15.92 7.21 11.88
CA GLN A 79 16.76 6.10 11.42
C GLN A 79 16.46 5.75 9.95
N ILE A 80 15.18 5.73 9.55
CA ILE A 80 14.80 5.48 8.16
C ILE A 80 15.30 6.61 7.24
N GLN A 81 15.11 7.88 7.63
CA GLN A 81 15.63 9.02 6.86
C GLN A 81 17.16 8.95 6.71
N ALA A 82 17.88 8.58 7.78
CA ALA A 82 19.34 8.48 7.77
C ALA A 82 19.85 7.28 6.94
N ALA A 83 19.12 6.17 6.92
CA ALA A 83 19.46 5.00 6.12
C ALA A 83 19.24 5.23 4.62
N TYR A 84 18.32 6.14 4.26
CA TYR A 84 17.89 6.40 2.88
C TYR A 84 17.78 7.91 2.57
N PRO A 85 18.87 8.68 2.71
CA PRO A 85 18.83 10.15 2.67
C PRO A 85 18.34 10.71 1.32
N ASP A 86 18.66 10.04 0.23
CA ASP A 86 18.28 10.45 -1.13
C ASP A 86 16.97 9.78 -1.61
N ASN A 87 16.45 8.81 -0.84
CA ASN A 87 15.33 7.99 -1.30
C ASN A 87 14.04 8.16 -0.49
N VAL A 88 14.10 8.80 0.69
CA VAL A 88 12.96 8.98 1.58
C VAL A 88 12.67 10.45 1.82
N ARG A 89 11.45 10.85 1.49
CA ARG A 89 10.85 12.14 1.84
C ARG A 89 9.89 11.98 3.00
N LEU A 90 10.01 12.81 4.02
CA LEU A 90 9.07 12.90 5.14
C LEU A 90 8.20 14.15 4.98
N VAL A 91 6.88 13.97 5.04
CA VAL A 91 5.88 15.04 5.03
C VAL A 91 5.17 15.05 6.37
N LEU A 92 5.20 16.18 7.07
CA LEU A 92 4.51 16.34 8.35
C LEU A 92 3.10 16.91 8.14
N ARG A 93 2.12 16.27 8.77
CA ARG A 93 0.72 16.67 8.81
C ARG A 93 0.35 16.97 10.26
N TYR A 94 0.41 18.24 10.65
CA TYR A 94 0.09 18.61 12.02
C TYR A 94 -1.35 18.25 12.39
N VAL A 95 -1.50 17.51 13.48
CA VAL A 95 -2.78 17.22 14.14
C VAL A 95 -2.64 17.72 15.58
N LEU A 96 -3.27 18.86 15.87
CA LEU A 96 -3.07 19.58 17.14
C LEU A 96 -4.06 19.06 18.19
N PHE A 97 -3.96 17.77 18.53
CA PHE A 97 -4.93 17.11 19.40
C PHE A 97 -4.63 17.31 20.89
N HIS A 98 -3.35 17.46 21.24
CA HIS A 98 -2.92 17.64 22.62
C HIS A 98 -2.81 19.12 23.00
N LYS A 99 -2.92 19.38 24.32
CA LYS A 99 -2.73 20.72 24.85
C LYS A 99 -1.29 21.18 24.62
N GLY A 100 -1.14 22.45 24.22
CA GLY A 100 0.18 23.06 23.96
C GLY A 100 0.70 22.85 22.53
N SER A 101 0.09 21.96 21.75
CA SER A 101 0.50 21.69 20.37
C SER A 101 0.35 22.89 19.46
N GLU A 102 -0.68 23.71 19.68
CA GLU A 102 -0.88 24.96 18.93
C GLU A 102 0.27 25.95 19.12
N GLU A 103 0.80 26.07 20.33
CA GLU A 103 1.92 26.97 20.63
C GLU A 103 3.23 26.44 20.03
N ALA A 104 3.40 25.13 19.96
CA ALA A 104 4.58 24.50 19.37
C ALA A 104 4.63 24.58 17.83
N VAL A 105 3.49 24.83 17.16
CA VAL A 105 3.39 24.92 15.68
C VAL A 105 3.24 26.35 15.18
N ARG A 106 2.98 27.32 16.07
CA ARG A 106 2.94 28.75 15.74
C ARG A 106 4.32 29.27 15.35
#